data_AF-A0A0V0YTP0-F1
#
_entry.id   AF-A0A0V0YTP0-F1
#
_cell.length_a   1.000
_cell.length_b   1.000
_cell.length_c   1.000
_cell.angle_alpha   90.00
_cell.angle_beta   90.00
_cell.angle_gamma   90.00
#
_symmetry.space_group_name_H-M   'P 1'
#
loop_
_entity.id
_entity.type
_entity.pdbx_description
1 polymer ?
#
loop_
_entity_poly.entity_id
_entity_poly.type
_entity_poly.pdbx_seq_one_letter_code
_entity_poly.pdbx_strand_id
1 'polypeptide(L)'
;MMERFEKSLSFNGERYQVGLLWSEGQPDLPVNVKQAMRRLTTVERRLAQSDKDSCDYSSTMRRYLVNGWAEPATESGPPKRT
;
A
#
# COMPACT_ATOMS: atom_id res chain seq x y z
N MET A 1 -21.82 3.23 -4.60
CA MET A 1 -20.43 2.98 -4.13
C MET A 1 -20.22 1.51 -3.78
N MET A 2 -21.06 0.92 -2.92
CA MET A 2 -21.02 -0.52 -2.60
C MET A 2 -21.14 -1.44 -3.82
N GLU A 3 -22.04 -1.13 -4.75
CA GLU A 3 -22.22 -1.98 -5.94
C GLU A 3 -20.95 -2.11 -6.81
N ARG A 4 -20.13 -1.05 -6.91
CA ARG A 4 -18.84 -1.09 -7.63
C ARG A 4 -17.77 -1.88 -6.86
N PHE A 5 -17.81 -1.81 -5.53
CA PHE A 5 -16.92 -2.59 -4.68
C PHE A 5 -17.22 -4.08 -4.85
N GLU A 6 -18.47 -4.48 -4.68
CA GLU A 6 -18.89 -5.88 -4.80
C GLU A 6 -18.62 -6.45 -6.20
N LYS A 7 -18.87 -5.66 -7.26
CA LYS A 7 -18.59 -6.06 -8.64
C LYS A 7 -17.11 -6.26 -8.96
N SER A 8 -16.22 -5.55 -8.26
CA SER A 8 -14.77 -5.60 -8.54
C SER A 8 -13.98 -6.42 -7.52
N LEU A 9 -14.63 -6.86 -6.43
CA LEU A 9 -14.03 -7.71 -5.41
C LEU A 9 -13.90 -9.14 -5.95
N SER A 10 -12.66 -9.64 -6.00
CA SER A 10 -12.35 -11.01 -6.41
C SER A 10 -11.25 -11.59 -5.54
N PHE A 11 -11.22 -12.92 -5.39
CA PHE A 11 -10.14 -13.63 -4.69
C PHE A 11 -9.31 -14.39 -5.72
N ASN A 12 -8.01 -14.10 -5.79
CA ASN A 12 -7.13 -14.68 -6.83
C ASN A 12 -6.45 -16.00 -6.41
N GLY A 13 -6.91 -16.63 -5.32
CA GLY A 13 -6.30 -17.83 -4.74
C GLY A 13 -5.28 -17.54 -3.63
N GLU A 14 -4.76 -16.32 -3.56
CA GLU A 14 -3.78 -15.89 -2.55
C GLU A 14 -4.31 -14.71 -1.71
N ARG A 15 -4.96 -13.74 -2.37
CA ARG A 15 -5.40 -12.47 -1.78
C ARG A 15 -6.65 -11.94 -2.47
N TYR A 16 -7.36 -11.07 -1.75
CA TYR A 16 -8.43 -10.29 -2.36
C TYR A 16 -7.87 -9.19 -3.24
N GLN A 17 -8.49 -9.00 -4.40
CA GLN A 17 -8.26 -7.92 -5.34
C GLN A 17 -9.54 -7.12 -5.49
N VAL A 18 -9.41 -5.80 -5.59
CA VAL A 18 -10.54 -4.88 -5.79
C VAL A 18 -10.15 -3.85 -6.82
N GLY A 19 -11.10 -3.46 -7.66
CA GLY A 19 -10.91 -2.40 -8.63
C GLY A 19 -10.86 -1.02 -7.97
N LEU A 20 -10.35 -0.03 -8.71
CA LEU A 20 -10.39 1.36 -8.25
C LEU A 20 -11.84 1.85 -8.22
N LEU A 21 -12.39 2.17 -7.05
CA LEU A 21 -13.81 2.53 -6.92
C LEU A 21 -14.20 3.81 -7.68
N TRP A 22 -13.22 4.63 -8.06
CA TRP A 22 -13.36 5.87 -8.82
C TRP A 22 -13.06 5.74 -10.32
N SER A 23 -12.69 4.55 -10.81
CA SER A 23 -12.37 4.33 -12.23
C SER A 23 -12.89 2.98 -12.71
N GLU A 24 -13.44 2.93 -13.91
CA GLU A 24 -13.92 1.67 -14.49
C GLU A 24 -12.84 1.04 -15.39
N GLY A 25 -12.73 -0.29 -15.35
CA GLY A 25 -11.74 -1.05 -16.10
C GLY A 25 -10.33 -1.00 -15.50
N GLN A 26 -9.32 -1.21 -16.35
CA GLN A 26 -7.90 -1.00 -16.03
C GLN A 26 -7.47 0.36 -16.59
N PRO A 27 -7.57 1.46 -15.83
CA PRO A 27 -7.08 2.75 -16.29
C PRO A 27 -5.55 2.69 -16.45
N ASP A 28 -5.04 3.38 -17.48
CA ASP A 28 -3.60 3.60 -17.62
C ASP A 28 -3.14 4.55 -16.52
N LEU A 29 -2.58 3.99 -15.44
CA LEU A 29 -2.14 4.76 -14.29
C LEU A 29 -0.76 5.36 -14.56
N PRO A 30 -0.56 6.67 -14.33
CA PRO A 30 0.74 7.28 -14.52
C PRO A 30 1.76 6.68 -13.55
N VAL A 31 2.98 6.46 -14.04
CA VAL A 31 4.10 5.95 -13.24
C VAL A 31 4.37 6.91 -12.07
N ASN A 32 4.08 6.45 -10.84
CA ASN A 32 4.14 7.29 -9.63
C ASN A 32 5.48 7.18 -8.87
N VAL A 33 6.48 6.48 -9.40
CA VAL A 33 7.76 6.17 -8.72
C VAL A 33 8.43 7.41 -8.14
N LYS A 34 8.55 8.51 -8.92
CA LYS A 34 9.17 9.76 -8.46
C LYS A 34 8.42 10.35 -7.25
N GLN A 35 7.09 10.27 -7.25
CA GLN A 35 6.28 10.78 -6.14
C GLN A 35 6.39 9.88 -4.91
N ALA A 36 6.38 8.56 -5.11
CA ALA A 36 6.55 7.59 -4.04
C ALA A 36 7.91 7.77 -3.34
N MET A 37 9.00 7.92 -4.09
CA MET A 37 10.34 8.17 -3.55
C MET A 37 10.39 9.46 -2.72
N ARG A 38 9.81 10.56 -3.23
CA ARG A 38 9.75 11.83 -2.46
C ARG A 38 9.00 11.68 -1.13
N ARG A 39 7.89 10.93 -1.14
CA ARG A 39 7.12 10.65 0.08
C ARG A 39 7.94 9.82 1.06
N LEU A 40 8.62 8.78 0.58
CA LEU A 40 9.49 7.94 1.39
C LEU A 40 10.59 8.77 2.08
N THR A 41 11.37 9.52 1.30
CA THR A 41 12.45 10.36 1.86
C THR A 41 11.93 11.38 2.88
N THR A 42 10.73 11.94 2.65
CA THR A 42 10.12 12.88 3.59
C THR A 42 9.74 12.21 4.90
N VAL A 43 9.18 11.00 4.83
CA VAL A 43 8.84 10.19 6.02
C VAL A 43 10.12 9.83 6.76
N GLU A 44 11.13 9.29 6.09
CA GLU A 44 12.41 8.92 6.70
C GLU A 44 13.06 10.10 7.43
N ARG A 45 13.12 11.28 6.79
CA ARG A 45 13.66 12.49 7.40
C ARG A 45 12.89 12.89 8.65
N ARG A 46 11.56 12.79 8.63
CA ARG A 46 10.71 13.13 9.78
C ARG A 46 10.94 12.15 10.94
N LEU A 47 11.01 10.85 10.65
CA LEU A 47 11.26 9.81 11.66
C LEU A 47 12.66 9.97 12.29
N ALA A 48 13.66 10.38 11.50
CA ALA A 48 15.00 10.64 12.00
C ALA A 48 15.11 11.87 12.92
N GLN A 49 14.15 12.80 12.85
CA GLN A 49 14.15 14.05 13.62
C GLN A 49 13.36 13.96 14.94
N SER A 50 12.55 12.92 15.14
CA SER A 50 11.67 12.77 16.30
C SER A 50 11.68 11.33 16.80
N ASP A 51 12.28 11.10 17.97
CA ASP A 51 12.29 9.78 18.63
C ASP A 51 10.86 9.27 18.88
N LYS A 52 9.94 10.18 19.21
CA LYS A 52 8.53 9.86 19.38
C LYS A 52 7.93 9.34 18.07
N ASP A 53 8.08 10.07 16.97
CA ASP A 53 7.51 9.67 15.68
C ASP A 53 8.11 8.33 15.21
N SER A 54 9.41 8.12 15.44
CA SER A 54 10.10 6.87 15.16
C SER A 54 9.52 5.68 15.94
N CYS A 55 9.30 5.86 17.25
CA CYS A 55 8.73 4.85 18.13
C CYS A 55 7.26 4.53 17.77
N ASP A 56 6.45 5.57 17.54
CA ASP A 56 5.03 5.45 17.17
C ASP A 56 4.87 4.74 15.82
N TYR A 57 5.71 5.09 14.84
CA TYR A 57 5.73 4.43 13.53
C TYR A 57 6.11 2.96 13.66
N SER A 58 7.19 2.65 14.36
CA SER A 58 7.71 1.28 14.51
C SER A 58 6.73 0.37 15.26
N SER A 59 6.11 0.87 16.33
CA SER A 59 5.11 0.13 17.10
C SER A 59 3.84 -0.14 16.27
N THR A 60 3.38 0.85 15.50
CA THR A 60 2.24 0.71 14.60
C THR A 60 2.52 -0.31 13.51
N MET A 61 3.68 -0.22 12.85
CA MET A 61 4.04 -1.16 11.77
C MET A 61 4.17 -2.59 12.32
N ARG A 62 4.71 -2.77 13.53
CA ARG A 62 4.73 -4.07 14.21
C ARG A 62 3.33 -4.64 14.41
N ARG A 63 2.36 -3.80 14.83
CA ARG A 63 0.96 -4.25 14.99
C ARG A 63 0.35 -4.70 13.66
N TYR A 64 0.66 -4.03 12.55
CA TYR A 64 0.20 -4.44 11.23
C TYR A 64 0.71 -5.84 10.86
N LEU A 65 1.99 -6.12 11.15
CA LEU A 65 2.58 -7.42 10.90
C LEU A 65 1.98 -8.51 11.81
N VAL A 66 1.89 -8.26 13.11
CA VAL A 66 1.35 -9.23 14.09
C VAL A 66 -0.11 -9.56 13.81
N ASN A 67 -0.91 -8.58 13.38
CA ASN A 67 -2.32 -8.78 13.05
C ASN A 67 -2.53 -9.38 11.65
N GLY A 68 -1.47 -9.58 10.86
CA GLY A 68 -1.57 -10.07 9.48
C GLY A 68 -2.21 -9.07 8.50
N TRP A 69 -2.25 -7.78 8.84
CA TRP A 69 -2.78 -6.73 7.96
C TRP A 69 -1.77 -6.28 6.90
N ALA A 70 -0.49 -6.50 7.17
CA ALA A 70 0.59 -6.25 6.22
C ALA A 70 1.57 -7.42 6.23
N GLU A 71 2.28 -7.57 5.13
CA GLU A 71 3.34 -8.53 4.92
C GLU A 71 4.56 -7.82 4.33
N PRO A 72 5.79 -8.30 4.57
CA PRO A 72 6.98 -7.79 3.89
C PRO A 72 6.82 -7.90 2.37
N ALA A 73 7.17 -6.84 1.64
CA ALA A 73 7.21 -6.88 0.19
C ALA A 73 8.35 -7.79 -0.29
N THR A 74 8.12 -8.57 -1.34
CA THR A 74 9.17 -9.35 -2.01
C THR A 74 10.08 -8.43 -2.82
N GLU A 75 11.38 -8.77 -2.90
CA GLU A 75 12.38 -7.95 -3.61
C GLU A 75 12.06 -7.76 -5.10
N SER A 76 11.48 -8.77 -5.73
CA SER A 76 11.09 -8.73 -7.13
C SER A 76 9.83 -7.89 -7.38
N GLY A 77 9.06 -7.60 -6.32
CA GLY A 77 7.67 -7.20 -6.41
C GLY A 77 6.81 -8.22 -7.19
N PRO A 78 5.48 -8.10 -7.16
CA PRO A 78 4.64 -8.77 -8.13
C PRO A 78 4.85 -8.12 -9.52
N PRO A 79 4.82 -8.91 -10.62
CA PRO A 79 4.86 -8.36 -11.96
C PRO A 79 3.67 -7.42 -12.16
N LYS A 80 3.95 -6.10 -12.22
CA LYS A 80 2.99 -4.99 -12.44
C LYS A 80 1.65 -5.16 -11.71
N ARG A 81 1.53 -4.63 -10.49
CA ARG A 81 0.22 -4.22 -9.95
C ARG A 81 -0.18 -2.91 -10.62
N THR A 82 -0.90 -2.99 -11.73
CA THR A 82 -1.73 -1.90 -12.27
C THR A 82 -3.18 -2.20 -11.99
#